data_AF-E9DM32-F1
#
_entry.id   AF-E9DM32-F1
#
_cell.length_a   1.000
_cell.length_b   1.000
_cell.length_c   1.000
_cell.angle_alpha   90.00
_cell.angle_beta   90.00
_cell.angle_gamma   90.00
#
_symmetry.space_group_name_H-M   'P 1'
#
loop_
_entity.id
_entity.type
_entity.pdbx_description
1 polymer ?
#
loop_
_entity_poly.entity_id
_entity_poly.type
_entity_poly.pdbx_seq_one_letter_code
_entity_poly.pdbx_strand_id
1 'polypeptide(L)'
;MINRGIAGTDSVWLLEHLKEQVLDLEPDKLVILIGINDIGRGYPIRDIVNRISNMVMAVRQESLSTEIYLLSVFPVSERSEHRSKVKVRNNTTVSELNQELAVLPGVTYVDLFDYLVDDQSQLDEKYTTDGLHLTPLGYQAIAEPIIKEILE
;
A
#
# COMPACT_ATOMS: atom_id res chain seq x y z
N MET A 1 -16.59 -0.36 9.52
CA MET A 1 -15.22 -0.59 9.07
C MET A 1 -14.79 -1.99 9.49
N ILE A 2 -14.24 -2.78 8.58
CA ILE A 2 -13.75 -4.14 8.83
C ILE A 2 -12.32 -4.21 8.29
N ASN A 3 -11.39 -4.78 9.06
CA ASN A 3 -10.02 -4.98 8.62
C ASN A 3 -9.84 -6.39 8.04
N ARG A 4 -9.32 -6.48 6.81
CA ARG A 4 -9.00 -7.73 6.10
C ARG A 4 -7.51 -7.87 5.76
N GLY A 5 -6.66 -7.02 6.33
CA GLY A 5 -5.21 -7.08 6.16
C GLY A 5 -4.61 -8.34 6.77
N ILE A 6 -3.76 -9.02 6.01
CA ILE A 6 -3.04 -10.22 6.43
C ILE A 6 -1.55 -9.97 6.28
N ALA A 7 -0.79 -10.24 7.35
CA ALA A 7 0.65 -10.00 7.39
C ALA A 7 1.38 -10.84 6.33
N GLY A 8 2.26 -10.20 5.56
CA GLY A 8 3.10 -10.87 4.55
C GLY A 8 2.41 -11.12 3.19
N THR A 9 1.15 -10.71 3.04
CA THR A 9 0.42 -10.79 1.77
C THR A 9 1.04 -9.89 0.70
N ASP A 10 1.07 -10.39 -0.52
CA ASP A 10 1.46 -9.68 -1.75
C ASP A 10 0.28 -9.61 -2.72
N SER A 11 0.46 -8.89 -3.83
CA SER A 11 -0.62 -8.72 -4.81
C SER A 11 -0.99 -9.99 -5.58
N VAL A 12 -0.16 -11.04 -5.57
CA VAL A 12 -0.52 -12.35 -6.13
C VAL A 12 -1.60 -12.98 -5.25
N TRP A 13 -1.30 -13.11 -3.96
CA TRP A 13 -2.22 -13.74 -3.02
C TRP A 13 -3.54 -12.96 -2.93
N LEU A 14 -3.50 -11.62 -2.83
CA LEU A 14 -4.74 -10.85 -2.75
C LEU A 14 -5.60 -10.99 -4.01
N LEU A 15 -5.00 -11.10 -5.20
CA LEU A 15 -5.76 -11.27 -6.44
C LEU A 15 -6.44 -12.64 -6.49
N GLU A 16 -5.75 -13.69 -6.04
CA GLU A 16 -6.29 -15.05 -5.95
C GLU A 16 -7.43 -15.18 -4.94
N HIS A 17 -7.41 -14.37 -3.87
CA HIS A 17 -8.38 -14.42 -2.77
C HIS A 17 -9.31 -13.19 -2.77
N LEU A 18 -9.37 -12.44 -3.88
CA LEU A 18 -10.08 -11.16 -3.95
C LEU A 18 -11.57 -11.32 -3.65
N LYS A 19 -12.14 -12.46 -4.03
CA LYS A 19 -13.56 -12.75 -3.82
C LYS A 19 -13.91 -12.74 -2.33
N GLU A 20 -13.28 -13.57 -1.53
CA GLU A 20 -13.59 -13.72 -0.10
C GLU A 20 -13.05 -12.58 0.77
N GLN A 21 -11.98 -11.90 0.31
CA GLN A 21 -11.39 -10.78 1.05
C GLN A 21 -12.11 -9.46 0.78
N VAL A 22 -12.70 -9.30 -0.41
CA VAL A 22 -13.28 -8.02 -0.85
C VAL A 22 -14.68 -8.18 -1.44
N LEU A 23 -14.84 -8.95 -2.51
CA LEU A 23 -16.07 -8.90 -3.33
C LEU A 23 -17.31 -9.39 -2.56
N ASP A 24 -17.20 -10.49 -1.83
CA ASP A 24 -18.30 -11.06 -1.03
C ASP A 24 -18.75 -10.14 0.13
N LEU A 25 -17.99 -9.07 0.42
CA LEU A 25 -18.34 -8.07 1.44
C LEU A 25 -19.17 -6.91 0.88
N GLU A 26 -19.21 -6.74 -0.44
CA GLU A 26 -19.91 -5.64 -1.12
C GLU A 26 -19.63 -4.24 -0.48
N PRO A 27 -18.35 -3.83 -0.34
CA PRO A 27 -18.01 -2.63 0.42
C PRO A 27 -18.44 -1.34 -0.29
N ASP A 28 -18.99 -0.37 0.44
CA ASP A 28 -19.19 0.99 -0.08
C ASP A 28 -17.86 1.69 -0.39
N LYS A 29 -16.86 1.48 0.49
CA LYS A 29 -15.50 2.03 0.37
C LYS A 29 -14.46 0.93 0.58
N LEU A 30 -13.51 0.82 -0.35
CA LEU A 30 -12.40 -0.13 -0.33
C LEU A 30 -11.07 0.62 -0.24
N VAL A 31 -10.29 0.38 0.81
CA VAL A 31 -8.95 0.97 0.99
C VAL A 31 -7.90 -0.12 0.79
N ILE A 32 -6.98 0.08 -0.15
CA ILE A 32 -5.94 -0.88 -0.52
C ILE A 32 -4.56 -0.29 -0.25
N LEU A 33 -3.76 -1.01 0.54
CA LEU A 33 -2.31 -0.79 0.68
C LEU A 33 -1.61 -2.12 0.40
N ILE A 34 -0.95 -2.23 -0.74
CA ILE A 34 -0.27 -3.46 -1.16
C ILE A 34 0.90 -3.15 -2.09
N GLY A 35 1.89 -4.03 -2.15
CA GLY A 35 3.04 -3.91 -3.06
C GLY A 35 4.41 -3.99 -2.38
N ILE A 36 4.54 -3.62 -1.10
CA ILE A 36 5.84 -3.68 -0.43
C ILE A 36 6.39 -5.11 -0.30
N ASN A 37 5.51 -6.11 -0.14
CA ASN A 37 5.91 -7.50 -0.12
C ASN A 37 6.22 -8.04 -1.50
N ASP A 38 5.57 -7.53 -2.54
CA ASP A 38 5.92 -7.84 -3.91
C ASP A 38 7.34 -7.40 -4.27
N ILE A 39 7.71 -6.16 -3.90
CA ILE A 39 9.09 -5.67 -4.00
C ILE A 39 10.02 -6.59 -3.21
N GLY A 40 9.63 -6.97 -1.99
CA GLY A 40 10.38 -7.90 -1.15
C GLY A 40 10.58 -9.31 -1.74
N ARG A 41 9.74 -9.72 -2.69
CA ARG A 41 9.83 -10.97 -3.44
C ARG A 41 10.55 -10.82 -4.79
N GLY A 42 10.92 -9.59 -5.16
CA GLY A 42 11.62 -9.30 -6.40
C GLY A 42 10.72 -9.33 -7.64
N TYR A 43 9.41 -9.13 -7.49
CA TYR A 43 8.53 -9.01 -8.65
C TYR A 43 8.83 -7.72 -9.43
N PRO A 44 8.79 -7.75 -10.77
CA PRO A 44 8.88 -6.54 -11.59
C PRO A 44 7.73 -5.59 -11.28
N ILE A 45 8.01 -4.27 -11.20
CA ILE A 45 6.98 -3.23 -10.93
C ILE A 45 5.78 -3.38 -11.85
N ARG A 46 6.02 -3.58 -13.15
CA ARG A 46 4.96 -3.80 -14.14
C ARG A 46 4.00 -4.91 -13.75
N ASP A 47 4.50 -6.02 -13.20
CA ASP A 47 3.66 -7.15 -12.81
C ASP A 47 2.84 -6.84 -11.56
N ILE A 48 3.40 -6.05 -10.63
CA ILE A 48 2.70 -5.56 -9.43
C ILE A 48 1.54 -4.65 -9.85
N VAL A 49 1.83 -3.66 -10.69
CA VAL A 49 0.85 -2.70 -11.22
C VAL A 49 -0.26 -3.42 -11.99
N ASN A 50 0.10 -4.39 -12.85
CA ASN A 50 -0.88 -5.19 -13.59
C ASN A 50 -1.81 -5.98 -12.66
N ARG A 51 -1.28 -6.58 -11.57
CA ARG A 51 -2.12 -7.31 -10.61
C ARG A 51 -3.06 -6.38 -9.85
N ILE A 52 -2.57 -5.22 -9.39
CA ILE A 52 -3.41 -4.22 -8.71
C ILE A 52 -4.48 -3.70 -9.69
N SER A 53 -4.12 -3.41 -10.94
CA SER A 53 -5.07 -3.04 -12.00
C SER A 53 -6.16 -4.10 -12.21
N ASN A 54 -5.78 -5.39 -12.26
CA ASN A 54 -6.73 -6.49 -12.37
C ASN A 54 -7.68 -6.57 -11.16
N MET A 55 -7.21 -6.29 -9.93
CA MET A 55 -8.09 -6.21 -8.77
C MET A 55 -9.09 -5.07 -8.90
N VAL A 56 -8.64 -3.89 -9.31
CA VAL A 56 -9.51 -2.72 -9.54
C VAL A 56 -10.56 -3.04 -10.59
N MET A 57 -10.16 -3.65 -11.72
CA MET A 57 -11.08 -4.08 -12.76
C MET A 57 -12.12 -5.08 -12.26
N ALA A 58 -11.71 -6.07 -11.47
CA ALA A 58 -12.63 -7.06 -10.90
C ALA A 58 -13.64 -6.41 -9.94
N VAL A 59 -13.19 -5.50 -9.07
CA VAL A 59 -14.12 -4.74 -8.20
C VAL A 59 -15.08 -3.90 -9.03
N ARG A 60 -14.62 -3.26 -10.10
CA ARG A 60 -15.48 -2.44 -11.00
C ARG A 60 -16.49 -3.27 -11.79
N GLN A 61 -16.19 -4.53 -12.09
CA GLN A 61 -17.11 -5.45 -12.75
C GLN A 61 -18.28 -5.84 -11.84
N GLU A 62 -18.01 -6.03 -10.54
CA GLU A 62 -19.04 -6.37 -9.55
C GLU A 62 -19.78 -5.13 -9.03
N SER A 63 -19.09 -4.00 -8.85
CA SER A 63 -19.65 -2.78 -8.30
C SER A 63 -19.03 -1.51 -8.90
N LEU A 64 -19.87 -0.78 -9.63
CA LEU A 64 -19.55 0.56 -10.11
C LEU A 64 -19.61 1.62 -9.00
N SER A 65 -20.28 1.35 -7.89
CA SER A 65 -20.48 2.29 -6.79
C SER A 65 -19.41 2.22 -5.69
N THR A 66 -18.64 1.13 -5.61
CA THR A 66 -17.56 1.01 -4.61
C THR A 66 -16.51 2.10 -4.81
N GLU A 67 -16.29 2.97 -3.83
CA GLU A 67 -15.20 3.94 -3.88
C GLU A 67 -13.89 3.21 -3.54
N ILE A 68 -12.92 3.20 -4.46
CA ILE A 68 -11.64 2.49 -4.26
C ILE A 68 -10.56 3.53 -3.98
N TYR A 69 -9.93 3.44 -2.81
CA TYR A 69 -8.80 4.25 -2.40
C TYR A 69 -7.53 3.40 -2.41
N LEU A 70 -6.58 3.78 -3.25
CA LEU A 70 -5.29 3.12 -3.35
C LEU A 70 -4.24 3.97 -2.63
N LEU A 71 -3.76 3.47 -1.49
CA LEU A 71 -2.74 4.16 -0.71
C LEU A 71 -1.37 3.97 -1.36
N SER A 72 -0.53 5.00 -1.31
CA SER A 72 0.87 4.86 -1.68
C SER A 72 1.57 3.84 -0.77
N VAL A 73 2.47 3.05 -1.36
CA VAL A 73 3.33 2.15 -0.60
C VAL A 73 4.27 2.99 0.27
N PHE A 74 4.31 2.69 1.56
CA PHE A 74 5.12 3.44 2.52
C PHE A 74 6.63 3.33 2.23
N PRO A 75 7.42 4.36 2.61
CA PRO A 75 8.87 4.25 2.58
C PRO A 75 9.36 3.13 3.51
N VAL A 76 10.60 2.72 3.30
CA VAL A 76 11.41 1.89 4.21
C VAL A 76 12.59 2.69 4.75
N SER A 77 13.19 2.21 5.85
CA SER A 77 14.48 2.72 6.33
C SER A 77 15.58 1.77 5.86
N GLU A 78 16.40 2.20 4.91
CA GLU A 78 17.51 1.42 4.35
C GLU A 78 18.74 1.39 5.26
N ARG A 79 18.60 1.87 6.51
CA ARG A 79 19.66 1.88 7.50
C ARG A 79 20.18 0.48 7.78
N SER A 80 21.47 0.43 8.08
CA SER A 80 22.23 -0.80 8.14
C SER A 80 21.74 -1.80 9.20
N GLU A 81 21.12 -1.30 10.27
CA GLU A 81 20.49 -2.05 11.36
C GLU A 81 19.19 -2.76 10.96
N HIS A 82 18.44 -2.20 10.00
CA HIS A 82 17.14 -2.72 9.54
C HIS A 82 17.27 -3.72 8.38
N ARG A 83 18.50 -3.96 7.88
CA ARG A 83 18.78 -4.82 6.72
C ARG A 83 18.16 -6.21 6.79
N SER A 84 18.07 -6.80 7.98
CA SER A 84 17.48 -8.14 8.17
C SER A 84 15.98 -8.18 7.81
N LYS A 85 15.28 -7.07 8.03
CA LYS A 85 13.85 -6.93 7.80
C LYS A 85 13.54 -6.36 6.42
N VAL A 86 14.18 -5.25 6.07
CA VAL A 86 13.97 -4.52 4.82
C VAL A 86 14.42 -5.34 3.62
N LYS A 87 15.54 -6.07 3.75
CA LYS A 87 16.11 -6.96 2.74
C LYS A 87 16.39 -6.23 1.43
N VAL A 88 15.66 -6.58 0.37
CA VAL A 88 15.85 -6.03 -1.00
C VAL A 88 15.01 -4.79 -1.27
N ARG A 89 14.08 -4.45 -0.37
CA ARG A 89 13.21 -3.27 -0.50
C ARG A 89 14.06 -2.00 -0.35
N ASN A 90 13.76 -1.00 -1.17
CA ASN A 90 14.43 0.30 -1.17
C ASN A 90 13.45 1.38 -1.66
N ASN A 91 13.71 2.63 -1.30
CA ASN A 91 12.82 3.75 -1.60
C ASN A 91 12.85 4.18 -3.07
N THR A 92 13.86 3.79 -3.84
CA THR A 92 13.87 3.97 -5.30
C THR A 92 12.76 3.12 -5.94
N THR A 93 12.73 1.81 -5.68
CA THR A 93 11.71 0.89 -6.22
C THR A 93 10.32 1.21 -5.65
N VAL A 94 10.22 1.63 -4.38
CA VAL A 94 8.94 2.10 -3.81
C VAL A 94 8.44 3.34 -4.54
N SER A 95 9.30 4.34 -4.77
CA SER A 95 8.94 5.55 -5.50
C SER A 95 8.51 5.25 -6.94
N GLU A 96 9.23 4.37 -7.64
CA GLU A 96 8.88 3.93 -8.99
C GLU A 96 7.50 3.24 -9.02
N LEU A 97 7.22 2.35 -8.06
CA LEU A 97 5.91 1.70 -7.95
C LEU A 97 4.81 2.74 -7.69
N ASN A 98 5.02 3.65 -6.73
CA ASN A 98 4.05 4.68 -6.37
C ASN A 98 3.72 5.62 -7.54
N GLN A 99 4.70 5.96 -8.39
CA GLN A 99 4.47 6.76 -9.60
C GLN A 99 3.51 6.07 -10.57
N GLU A 100 3.67 4.76 -10.78
CA GLU A 100 2.76 3.98 -11.63
C GLU A 100 1.37 3.81 -11.00
N LEU A 101 1.29 3.65 -9.67
CA LEU A 101 0.01 3.54 -8.96
C LEU A 101 -0.76 4.86 -8.91
N ALA A 102 -0.07 6.00 -8.87
CA ALA A 102 -0.68 7.33 -8.82
C ALA A 102 -1.51 7.67 -10.07
N VAL A 103 -1.20 7.04 -11.21
CA VAL A 103 -1.89 7.22 -12.48
C VAL A 103 -2.84 6.07 -12.82
N LEU A 104 -3.03 5.12 -11.90
CA LEU A 104 -3.89 3.97 -12.13
C LEU A 104 -5.36 4.42 -12.22
N PRO A 105 -6.08 4.11 -13.31
CA PRO A 105 -7.46 4.54 -13.46
C PRO A 105 -8.41 3.75 -12.54
N GLY A 106 -9.55 4.36 -12.22
CA GLY A 106 -10.63 3.69 -11.49
C GLY A 106 -10.45 3.67 -9.96
N VAL A 107 -9.42 4.35 -9.44
CA VAL A 107 -9.17 4.53 -8.01
C VAL A 107 -8.94 6.01 -7.69
N THR A 108 -9.15 6.37 -6.43
CA THR A 108 -8.61 7.58 -5.81
C THR A 108 -7.27 7.22 -5.20
N TYR A 109 -6.18 7.75 -5.74
CA TYR A 109 -4.85 7.55 -5.16
C TYR A 109 -4.64 8.48 -3.96
N VAL A 110 -4.16 7.95 -2.85
CA VAL A 110 -3.89 8.70 -1.61
C VAL A 110 -2.41 8.62 -1.31
N ASP A 111 -1.71 9.74 -1.50
CA ASP A 111 -0.27 9.79 -1.26
C ASP A 111 0.05 10.02 0.22
N LEU A 112 0.71 9.03 0.82
CA LEU A 112 1.14 9.00 2.21
C LEU A 112 2.67 8.92 2.37
N PHE A 113 3.43 8.87 1.27
CA PHE A 113 4.87 8.61 1.32
C PHE A 113 5.60 9.72 2.05
N ASP A 114 5.34 10.98 1.67
CA ASP A 114 5.99 12.16 2.22
C ASP A 114 5.64 12.44 3.69
N TYR A 115 4.53 11.87 4.20
CA TYR A 115 4.15 12.00 5.61
C TYR A 115 5.01 11.14 6.54
N LEU A 116 5.75 10.17 5.98
CA LEU A 116 6.48 9.16 6.72
C LEU A 116 8.00 9.28 6.60
N VAL A 117 8.51 10.11 5.68
CA VAL A 117 9.94 10.24 5.45
C VAL A 117 10.62 11.24 6.39
N ASP A 118 11.89 10.99 6.69
CA ASP A 118 12.82 11.96 7.27
C ASP A 118 13.48 12.84 6.18
N ASP A 119 14.35 13.76 6.59
CA ASP A 119 15.08 14.68 5.70
C ASP A 119 16.01 13.96 4.69
N GLN A 120 16.21 12.65 4.84
CA GLN A 120 17.04 11.80 3.98
C GLN A 120 16.18 10.90 3.08
N SER A 121 14.87 11.16 3.00
CA SER A 121 13.90 10.34 2.27
C SER A 121 13.89 8.88 2.71
N GLN A 122 14.17 8.62 3.99
CA GLN A 122 14.05 7.31 4.64
C GLN A 122 12.79 7.28 5.51
N LEU A 123 12.19 6.12 5.75
CA LEU A 123 11.16 6.00 6.78
C LEU A 123 11.74 6.49 8.12
N ASP A 124 11.16 7.54 8.68
CA ASP A 124 11.67 8.17 9.91
C ASP A 124 11.71 7.14 11.04
N GLU A 125 12.82 7.10 11.78
CA GLU A 125 13.01 6.14 12.87
C GLU A 125 11.99 6.29 14.00
N LYS A 126 11.42 7.47 14.24
CA LYS A 126 10.32 7.59 15.21
C LYS A 126 9.05 6.88 14.73
N TYR A 127 8.91 6.67 13.42
CA TYR A 127 7.78 6.04 12.78
C TYR A 127 7.97 4.55 12.52
N THR A 128 9.13 3.95 12.83
CA THR A 128 9.34 2.51 12.61
C THR A 128 10.05 1.82 13.77
N THR A 129 9.91 0.49 13.85
CA THR A 129 10.64 -0.35 14.81
C THR A 129 11.69 -1.22 14.14
N ASP A 130 11.55 -1.50 12.84
CA ASP A 130 12.35 -2.47 12.10
C ASP A 130 12.66 -2.00 10.67
N GLY A 131 12.47 -0.71 10.39
CA GLY A 131 12.66 -0.09 9.08
C GLY A 131 11.58 -0.40 8.05
N LEU A 132 10.52 -1.13 8.42
CA LEU A 132 9.44 -1.50 7.51
C LEU A 132 8.04 -1.29 8.12
N HIS A 133 7.84 -1.69 9.37
CA HIS A 133 6.54 -1.59 10.05
C HIS A 133 6.43 -0.29 10.82
N LEU A 134 5.24 0.31 10.79
CA LEU A 134 5.00 1.57 11.49
C LEU A 134 4.86 1.39 13.00
N THR A 135 5.36 2.35 13.76
CA THR A 135 5.02 2.55 15.18
C THR A 135 3.61 3.16 15.29
N PRO A 136 3.03 3.21 16.51
CA PRO A 136 1.80 3.98 16.73
C PRO A 136 1.91 5.45 16.28
N LEU A 137 3.09 6.07 16.43
CA LEU A 137 3.34 7.43 15.95
C LEU A 137 3.31 7.51 14.42
N GLY A 138 3.88 6.52 13.72
CA GLY A 138 3.81 6.43 12.26
C GLY A 138 2.36 6.27 11.78
N TYR A 139 1.58 5.41 12.43
CA TYR A 139 0.15 5.28 12.14
C TYR A 139 -0.63 6.57 12.39
N GLN A 140 -0.31 7.30 13.46
CA GLN A 140 -0.95 8.59 13.76
C GLN A 140 -0.64 9.64 12.68
N ALA A 141 0.60 9.67 12.17
CA ALA A 141 1.03 10.62 11.15
C ALA A 141 0.24 10.49 9.83
N ILE A 142 -0.19 9.28 9.48
CA ILE A 142 -0.99 9.01 8.27
C ILE A 142 -2.51 8.97 8.53
N ALA A 143 -2.94 8.95 9.79
CA ALA A 143 -4.36 8.87 10.11
C ALA A 143 -5.10 10.14 9.69
N GLU A 144 -4.54 11.32 9.94
CA GLU A 144 -5.15 12.61 9.55
C GLU A 144 -5.39 12.72 8.03
N PRO A 145 -4.39 12.53 7.14
CA PRO A 145 -4.64 12.59 5.70
C PRO A 145 -5.62 11.50 5.22
N ILE A 146 -5.59 10.30 5.81
CA ILE A 146 -6.57 9.24 5.48
C ILE A 146 -8.00 9.65 5.86
N ILE A 147 -8.21 10.22 7.05
CA ILE A 147 -9.55 10.64 7.49
C ILE A 147 -10.10 11.69 6.53
N LYS A 148 -9.29 12.69 6.21
CA LYS A 148 -9.68 13.79 5.32
C LYS A 148 -10.03 13.32 3.90
N GLU A 149 -9.27 12.39 3.33
CA GLU A 149 -9.50 11.95 1.95
C GLU A 149 -10.58 10.88 1.81
N ILE A 150 -10.79 10.06 2.86
CA ILE A 150 -11.65 8.87 2.77
C ILE A 150 -12.97 9.04 3.52
N LEU A 151 -13.00 9.78 4.62
CA LEU A 151 -14.16 9.82 5.52
C LEU A 151 -14.93 11.15 5.50
N GLU A 152 -14.28 12.24 5.07
CA GLU A 152 -14.87 13.57 4.92
C GLU A 152 -15.26 13.85 3.46
#